data_AF-A0A947WU43-F1
#
_entry.id   AF-A0A947WU43-F1
#
_cell.length_a   1.000
_cell.length_b   1.000
_cell.length_c   1.000
_cell.angle_alpha   90.00
_cell.angle_beta   90.00
_cell.angle_gamma   90.00
#
_symmetry.space_group_name_H-M   'P 1'
#
loop_
_entity.id
_entity.type
_entity.pdbx_description
1 polymer ?
#
loop_
_entity_poly.entity_id
_entity_poly.type
_entity_poly.pdbx_seq_one_letter_code
_entity_poly.pdbx_strand_id
1 'polypeptide(L)'
;MQDELKKFLQLFRFNSGLAGYIGIERERFLRSKEGLLVPASSKFLDMINDPLWTYELSACQVEDRTNPEKSLAKILKALRHNDRRARQIAGRLGFKLCNKEIAEENMPLDIFPDERYLKIASRLPKEILMAACRVIGIHIHIGMKDIEHAICAHNILREHLAELCAIGDHSSGERLELYKKMAPNWRPPHYKNPERLLQTAKAQGFRDNPRNCWHLIRISIHGTVELRMFGSSVSNEGIISWIKLIRKMLAKNSK
;
A
#
# COMPACT_ATOMS: atom_id res chain seq x y z
N MET A 1 -4.77 -23.17 21.79
CA MET A 1 -3.81 -22.10 21.41
C MET A 1 -3.01 -22.45 20.16
N GLN A 2 -2.35 -23.62 20.10
CA GLN A 2 -1.57 -24.04 18.92
C GLN A 2 -2.42 -24.16 17.62
N ASP A 3 -3.62 -24.73 17.69
CA ASP A 3 -4.51 -24.86 16.52
C ASP A 3 -4.93 -23.48 15.95
N GLU A 4 -5.23 -22.53 16.83
CA GLU A 4 -5.60 -21.17 16.42
C GLU A 4 -4.42 -20.43 15.78
N LEU A 5 -3.21 -20.58 16.35
CA LEU A 5 -2.00 -20.03 15.75
C LEU A 5 -1.76 -20.62 14.37
N LYS A 6 -1.89 -21.94 14.21
CA LYS A 6 -1.74 -22.60 12.90
C LYS A 6 -2.72 -22.04 11.87
N LYS A 7 -4.01 -21.93 12.22
CA LYS A 7 -5.05 -21.35 11.34
C LYS A 7 -4.74 -19.91 10.95
N PHE A 8 -4.30 -19.09 11.90
CA PHE A 8 -3.90 -17.71 11.64
C PHE A 8 -2.68 -17.63 10.70
N LEU A 9 -1.66 -18.44 10.94
CA LEU A 9 -0.45 -18.45 10.11
C LEU A 9 -0.70 -18.93 8.67
N GLN A 10 -1.71 -19.78 8.46
CA GLN A 10 -2.14 -20.21 7.12
C GLN A 10 -2.75 -19.08 6.27
N LEU A 11 -3.10 -17.94 6.87
CA LEU A 11 -3.58 -16.76 6.13
C LEU A 11 -2.46 -16.05 5.36
N PHE A 12 -1.19 -16.35 5.65
CA PHE A 12 -0.02 -15.75 5.02
C PHE A 12 0.61 -16.71 4.01
N ARG A 13 0.69 -16.29 2.75
CA ARG A 13 1.18 -17.10 1.63
C ARG A 13 2.68 -16.89 1.40
N PHE A 14 3.49 -17.34 2.36
CA PHE A 14 4.95 -17.28 2.22
C PHE A 14 5.45 -18.13 1.04
N ASN A 15 6.43 -17.59 0.31
CA ASN A 15 7.08 -18.27 -0.79
C ASN A 15 8.59 -18.03 -0.70
N SER A 16 9.32 -19.06 -0.29
CA SER A 16 10.78 -19.03 -0.15
C SER A 16 11.51 -18.67 -1.45
N GLY A 17 10.96 -19.03 -2.62
CA GLY A 17 11.48 -18.66 -3.93
C GLY A 17 11.39 -17.16 -4.22
N LEU A 18 10.48 -16.45 -3.54
CA LEU A 18 10.30 -14.99 -3.65
C LEU A 18 10.97 -14.21 -2.52
N ALA A 19 11.76 -14.86 -1.65
CA ALA A 19 12.49 -14.18 -0.59
C ALA A 19 13.40 -13.06 -1.17
N GLY A 20 13.22 -11.84 -0.66
CA GLY A 20 13.94 -10.63 -1.09
C GLY A 20 13.49 -10.02 -2.43
N TYR A 21 12.47 -10.59 -3.10
CA TYR A 21 11.83 -9.94 -4.24
C TYR A 21 11.03 -8.73 -3.76
N ILE A 22 10.93 -7.71 -4.63
CA ILE A 22 10.21 -6.47 -4.35
C ILE A 22 9.01 -6.35 -5.27
N GLY A 23 7.83 -6.16 -4.69
CA GLY A 23 6.61 -5.71 -5.38
C GLY A 23 6.31 -4.26 -5.00
N ILE A 24 5.69 -3.52 -5.91
CA ILE A 24 5.31 -2.13 -5.68
C ILE A 24 3.84 -1.97 -6.07
N GLU A 25 3.10 -1.25 -5.25
CA GLU A 25 1.75 -0.75 -5.55
C GLU A 25 1.80 0.78 -5.52
N ARG A 26 1.17 1.45 -6.49
CA ARG A 26 1.08 2.91 -6.56
C ARG A 26 -0.36 3.32 -6.81
N GLU A 27 -0.91 4.06 -5.86
CA GLU A 27 -2.23 4.66 -5.96
C GLU A 27 -2.13 5.99 -6.72
N ARG A 28 -3.15 6.31 -7.52
CA ARG A 28 -3.19 7.54 -8.33
C ARG A 28 -4.60 8.06 -8.45
N PHE A 29 -4.74 9.37 -8.50
CA PHE A 29 -6.01 10.01 -8.79
C PHE A 29 -6.27 10.14 -10.29
N LEU A 30 -7.55 10.08 -10.67
CA LEU A 30 -8.04 10.42 -12.00
C LEU A 30 -8.60 11.85 -12.00
N ARG A 31 -8.15 12.67 -12.96
CA ARG A 31 -8.64 14.04 -13.17
C ARG A 31 -9.23 14.23 -14.57
N SER A 32 -10.23 15.09 -14.70
CA SER A 32 -10.75 15.56 -15.98
C SER A 32 -9.74 16.45 -16.71
N LYS A 33 -10.07 16.89 -17.94
CA LYS A 33 -9.24 17.86 -18.69
C LYS A 33 -9.14 19.20 -17.98
N GLU A 34 -10.19 19.59 -17.27
CA GLU A 34 -10.33 20.81 -16.46
C GLU A 34 -9.59 20.70 -15.12
N GLY A 35 -9.03 19.52 -14.81
CA GLY A 35 -8.22 19.30 -13.61
C GLY A 35 -9.03 18.91 -12.37
N LEU A 36 -10.32 18.64 -12.49
CA LEU A 36 -11.17 18.19 -11.38
C LEU A 36 -11.01 16.68 -11.15
N LEU A 37 -11.05 16.23 -9.89
CA LEU A 37 -11.08 14.79 -9.57
C LEU A 37 -12.40 14.18 -10.06
N VAL A 38 -12.32 13.00 -10.68
CA VAL A 38 -13.48 12.34 -11.28
C VAL A 38 -13.61 10.88 -10.84
N PRO A 39 -14.81 10.41 -10.47
CA PRO A 39 -15.04 9.05 -10.03
C PRO A 39 -15.12 8.07 -11.22
N ALA A 40 -14.02 7.94 -11.95
CA ALA A 40 -13.97 7.24 -13.24
C ALA A 40 -13.11 5.96 -13.22
N SER A 41 -12.76 5.46 -12.05
CA SER A 41 -11.92 4.26 -11.87
C SER A 41 -12.47 3.04 -12.62
N SER A 42 -13.77 2.71 -12.50
CA SER A 42 -14.37 1.57 -13.23
C SER A 42 -14.13 1.69 -14.74
N LYS A 43 -14.49 2.83 -15.33
CA LYS A 43 -14.30 3.10 -16.77
C LYS A 43 -12.83 3.02 -17.19
N PHE A 44 -11.93 3.49 -16.34
CA PHE A 44 -10.48 3.39 -16.58
C PHE A 44 -10.00 1.93 -16.55
N LEU A 45 -10.42 1.18 -15.53
CA LEU A 45 -10.02 -0.22 -15.33
C LEU A 45 -10.56 -1.13 -16.43
N ASP A 46 -11.79 -0.92 -16.87
CA ASP A 46 -12.39 -1.63 -18.01
C ASP A 46 -11.59 -1.40 -19.30
N MET A 47 -11.11 -0.18 -19.52
CA MET A 47 -10.36 0.18 -20.73
C MET A 47 -8.90 -0.29 -20.69
N ILE A 48 -8.24 -0.25 -19.52
CA ILE A 48 -6.86 -0.73 -19.42
C ILE A 48 -6.78 -2.26 -19.47
N ASN A 49 -7.79 -2.94 -18.92
CA ASN A 49 -8.00 -4.39 -18.89
C ASN A 49 -6.68 -5.15 -18.64
N ASP A 50 -6.04 -4.83 -17.52
CA ASP A 50 -4.73 -5.36 -17.14
C ASP A 50 -4.79 -5.77 -15.66
N PRO A 51 -4.48 -7.03 -15.31
CA PRO A 51 -4.58 -7.51 -13.93
C PRO A 51 -3.59 -6.84 -12.96
N LEU A 52 -2.60 -6.11 -13.47
CA LEU A 52 -1.72 -5.28 -12.65
C LEU A 52 -2.35 -3.93 -12.26
N TRP A 53 -3.58 -3.67 -12.70
CA TRP A 53 -4.35 -2.48 -12.33
C TRP A 53 -5.59 -2.88 -11.55
N THR A 54 -5.92 -2.08 -10.54
CA THR A 54 -7.03 -2.36 -9.63
C THR A 54 -7.66 -1.06 -9.13
N TYR A 55 -8.80 -1.21 -8.45
CA TYR A 55 -9.53 -0.14 -7.81
C TYR A 55 -9.08 0.06 -6.36
N GLU A 56 -9.32 1.27 -5.85
CA GLU A 56 -9.19 1.66 -4.45
C GLU A 56 -10.55 2.04 -3.85
N LEU A 57 -10.56 2.38 -2.55
CA LEU A 57 -11.79 2.78 -1.84
C LEU A 57 -12.54 3.89 -2.59
N SER A 58 -11.84 4.96 -2.96
CA SER A 58 -12.42 6.06 -3.73
C SER A 58 -12.52 5.67 -5.21
N ALA A 59 -13.70 5.90 -5.79
CA ALA A 59 -13.89 5.74 -7.23
C ALA A 59 -13.07 6.75 -8.06
N CYS A 60 -12.45 7.76 -7.43
CA CYS A 60 -11.52 8.69 -8.07
C CYS A 60 -10.09 8.14 -8.17
N GLN A 61 -9.82 6.96 -7.61
CA GLN A 61 -8.47 6.40 -7.51
C GLN A 61 -8.34 5.08 -8.28
N VAL A 62 -7.14 4.84 -8.79
CA VAL A 62 -6.72 3.56 -9.37
C VAL A 62 -5.33 3.22 -8.84
N GLU A 63 -5.03 1.93 -8.69
CA GLU A 63 -3.72 1.45 -8.26
C GLU A 63 -3.07 0.62 -9.36
N ASP A 64 -1.77 0.85 -9.59
CA ASP A 64 -0.93 0.01 -10.44
C ASP A 64 0.09 -0.78 -9.65
N ARG A 65 0.33 -2.01 -10.08
CA ARG A 65 1.23 -2.95 -9.43
C ARG A 65 2.38 -3.37 -10.34
N THR A 66 3.49 -3.76 -9.74
CA THR A 66 4.56 -4.48 -10.43
C THR A 66 4.56 -5.95 -10.05
N ASN A 67 4.94 -6.82 -10.98
CA ASN A 67 5.34 -8.17 -10.61
C ASN A 67 6.53 -8.12 -9.62
N PRO A 68 6.66 -9.12 -8.71
CA PRO A 68 7.79 -9.20 -7.82
C PRO A 68 9.10 -9.33 -8.60
N GLU A 69 10.09 -8.48 -8.29
CA GLU A 69 11.37 -8.43 -8.99
C GLU A 69 12.54 -8.23 -8.02
N LYS A 70 13.70 -8.84 -8.34
CA LYS A 70 14.96 -8.59 -7.61
C LYS A 70 15.74 -7.42 -8.21
N SER A 71 15.71 -7.30 -9.53
CA SER A 71 16.49 -6.29 -10.26
C SER A 71 15.80 -4.93 -10.21
N LEU A 72 16.51 -3.93 -9.66
CA LEU A 72 16.04 -2.54 -9.65
C LEU A 72 15.79 -2.00 -11.06
N ALA A 73 16.57 -2.45 -12.05
CA ALA A 73 16.37 -2.05 -13.44
C ALA A 73 15.07 -2.61 -14.03
N LYS A 74 14.71 -3.86 -13.69
CA LYS A 74 13.43 -4.46 -14.11
C LYS A 74 12.25 -3.78 -13.45
N ILE A 75 12.34 -3.48 -12.16
CA ILE A 75 11.34 -2.71 -11.42
C ILE A 75 11.13 -1.34 -12.10
N LEU A 76 12.21 -0.59 -12.34
CA LEU A 76 12.14 0.71 -13.00
C LEU A 76 11.51 0.63 -14.38
N LYS A 77 11.85 -0.41 -15.16
CA LYS A 77 11.24 -0.66 -16.48
C LYS A 77 9.74 -0.92 -16.37
N ALA A 78 9.29 -1.70 -15.38
CA ALA A 78 7.88 -1.98 -15.13
C ALA A 78 7.12 -0.71 -14.73
N LEU A 79 7.65 0.08 -13.79
CA LEU A 79 7.04 1.35 -13.36
C LEU A 79 6.84 2.31 -14.54
N ARG A 80 7.88 2.48 -15.37
CA ARG A 80 7.83 3.32 -16.58
C ARG A 80 6.88 2.76 -17.65
N HIS A 81 6.76 1.44 -17.76
CA HIS A 81 5.80 0.82 -18.67
C HIS A 81 4.36 1.14 -18.23
N ASN A 82 4.06 0.93 -16.95
CA ASN A 82 2.77 1.28 -16.35
C ASN A 82 2.46 2.78 -16.57
N ASP A 83 3.41 3.68 -16.34
CA ASP A 83 3.22 5.12 -16.57
C ASP A 83 2.86 5.49 -18.01
N ARG A 84 3.48 4.84 -19.00
CA ARG A 84 3.18 5.09 -20.42
C ARG A 84 1.80 4.56 -20.79
N ARG A 85 1.51 3.30 -20.43
CA ARG A 85 0.23 2.65 -20.71
C ARG A 85 -0.93 3.42 -20.08
N ALA A 86 -0.80 3.75 -18.79
CA ALA A 86 -1.85 4.43 -18.05
C ALA A 86 -2.15 5.83 -18.59
N ARG A 87 -1.12 6.61 -18.95
CA ARG A 87 -1.31 7.93 -19.58
C ARG A 87 -2.01 7.83 -20.93
N GLN A 88 -1.67 6.83 -21.74
CA GLN A 88 -2.34 6.59 -23.02
C GLN A 88 -3.83 6.28 -22.83
N ILE A 89 -4.15 5.38 -21.89
CA ILE A 89 -5.53 4.98 -21.60
C ILE A 89 -6.32 6.15 -21.00
N ALA A 90 -5.78 6.83 -19.99
CA ALA A 90 -6.40 8.02 -19.40
C ALA A 90 -6.68 9.08 -20.48
N GLY A 91 -5.70 9.36 -21.35
CA GLY A 91 -5.86 10.33 -22.45
C GLY A 91 -6.99 9.99 -23.42
N ARG A 92 -7.15 8.70 -23.80
CA ARG A 92 -8.26 8.23 -24.65
C ARG A 92 -9.63 8.41 -24.00
N LEU A 93 -9.69 8.31 -22.67
CA LEU A 93 -10.92 8.50 -21.90
C LEU A 93 -11.19 9.98 -21.56
N GLY A 94 -10.29 10.90 -21.95
CA GLY A 94 -10.39 12.32 -21.61
C GLY A 94 -9.94 12.66 -20.19
N PHE A 95 -9.12 11.80 -19.57
CA PHE A 95 -8.62 11.97 -18.21
C PHE A 95 -7.10 12.18 -18.16
N LYS A 96 -6.61 12.57 -16.98
CA LYS A 96 -5.20 12.61 -16.60
C LYS A 96 -5.01 11.86 -15.29
N LEU A 97 -3.84 11.24 -15.13
CA LEU A 97 -3.42 10.68 -13.85
C LEU A 97 -2.70 11.75 -13.03
N CYS A 98 -2.95 11.77 -11.74
CA CYS A 98 -2.36 12.72 -10.81
C CYS A 98 -1.70 11.98 -9.64
N ASN A 99 -0.43 12.31 -9.41
CA ASN A 99 0.43 11.71 -8.38
C ASN A 99 0.55 12.64 -7.15
N LYS A 100 -0.53 13.33 -6.76
CA LYS A 100 -0.56 14.22 -5.60
C LYS A 100 -1.02 13.42 -4.37
N GLU A 101 -0.23 13.41 -3.30
CA GLU A 101 -0.49 12.59 -2.09
C GLU A 101 -1.88 12.82 -1.48
N ILE A 102 -2.41 14.02 -1.66
CA ILE A 102 -3.65 14.49 -1.03
C ILE A 102 -4.54 15.17 -2.06
N ALA A 103 -5.76 14.69 -2.17
CA ALA A 103 -6.83 15.33 -2.93
C ALA A 103 -7.38 16.58 -2.24
N GLU A 104 -8.01 17.44 -3.02
CA GLU A 104 -8.74 18.60 -2.50
C GLU A 104 -9.91 18.17 -1.59
N GLU A 105 -10.29 19.02 -0.62
CA GLU A 105 -11.37 18.69 0.35
C GLU A 105 -12.73 18.48 -0.29
N ASN A 106 -12.96 19.10 -1.44
CA ASN A 106 -14.19 19.00 -2.21
C ASN A 106 -14.17 17.85 -3.23
N MET A 107 -13.25 16.89 -3.12
CA MET A 107 -13.23 15.74 -4.01
C MET A 107 -14.54 14.95 -3.94
N PRO A 108 -14.98 14.31 -5.05
CA PRO A 108 -16.09 13.38 -5.00
C PRO A 108 -15.83 12.23 -4.01
N LEU A 109 -16.83 11.89 -3.22
CA LEU A 109 -16.79 10.81 -2.23
C LEU A 109 -17.37 9.49 -2.75
N ASP A 110 -17.60 9.38 -4.05
CA ASP A 110 -18.03 8.15 -4.69
C ASP A 110 -17.08 7.01 -4.33
N ILE A 111 -17.68 5.91 -3.87
CA ILE A 111 -16.98 4.70 -3.46
C ILE A 111 -16.98 3.74 -4.64
N PHE A 112 -15.87 3.08 -4.89
CA PHE A 112 -15.83 2.04 -5.92
C PHE A 112 -16.88 0.95 -5.58
N PRO A 113 -17.66 0.45 -6.55
CA PRO A 113 -18.78 -0.47 -6.30
C PRO A 113 -18.33 -1.91 -5.99
N ASP A 114 -17.55 -2.06 -4.93
CA ASP A 114 -17.08 -3.32 -4.35
C ASP A 114 -17.74 -3.52 -2.97
N GLU A 115 -18.23 -4.74 -2.69
CA GLU A 115 -18.97 -5.04 -1.47
C GLU A 115 -18.20 -4.70 -0.19
N ARG A 116 -16.88 -4.95 -0.16
CA ARG A 116 -16.04 -4.65 1.00
C ARG A 116 -15.96 -3.15 1.20
N TYR A 117 -15.75 -2.38 0.14
CA TYR A 117 -15.64 -0.93 0.21
C TYR A 117 -16.97 -0.25 0.56
N LEU A 118 -18.09 -0.71 0.00
CA LEU A 118 -19.43 -0.26 0.39
C LEU A 118 -19.70 -0.53 1.89
N LYS A 119 -19.30 -1.71 2.39
CA LYS A 119 -19.42 -2.05 3.81
C LYS A 119 -18.53 -1.18 4.70
N ILE A 120 -17.30 -0.88 4.29
CA ILE A 120 -16.40 0.04 5.01
C ILE A 120 -17.03 1.45 5.04
N ALA A 121 -17.42 1.98 3.89
CA ALA A 121 -17.99 3.32 3.78
C ALA A 121 -19.26 3.50 4.62
N SER A 122 -20.14 2.48 4.64
CA SER A 122 -21.37 2.52 5.45
C SER A 122 -21.15 2.61 6.97
N ARG A 123 -19.94 2.33 7.45
CA ARG A 123 -19.59 2.29 8.88
C ARG A 123 -18.71 3.45 9.33
N LEU A 124 -18.08 4.15 8.39
CA LEU A 124 -17.17 5.24 8.72
C LEU A 124 -17.94 6.55 8.87
N PRO A 125 -17.68 7.34 9.92
CA PRO A 125 -18.08 8.74 9.98
C PRO A 125 -17.61 9.49 8.72
N LYS A 126 -18.39 10.46 8.26
CA LYS A 126 -18.15 11.19 7.00
C LYS A 126 -16.74 11.81 6.96
N GLU A 127 -16.26 12.34 8.08
CA GLU A 127 -14.95 12.98 8.21
C GLU A 127 -13.82 11.95 8.05
N ILE A 128 -14.01 10.72 8.56
CA ILE A 128 -13.04 9.63 8.42
C ILE A 128 -13.06 9.09 6.99
N LEU A 129 -14.25 8.94 6.39
CA LEU A 129 -14.39 8.53 4.99
C LEU A 129 -13.71 9.54 4.06
N MET A 130 -13.92 10.84 4.30
CA MET A 130 -13.25 11.92 3.57
C MET A 130 -11.73 11.81 3.70
N ALA A 131 -11.20 11.59 4.90
CA ALA A 131 -9.76 11.39 5.09
C ALA A 131 -9.23 10.17 4.32
N ALA A 132 -9.96 9.05 4.34
CA ALA A 132 -9.58 7.82 3.64
C ALA A 132 -9.59 7.98 2.10
N CYS A 133 -10.60 8.65 1.54
CA CYS A 133 -10.69 8.89 0.10
C CYS A 133 -9.66 9.91 -0.42
N ARG A 134 -9.16 10.79 0.45
CA ARG A 134 -8.28 11.90 0.05
C ARG A 134 -6.80 11.53 -0.06
N VAL A 135 -6.37 10.41 0.49
CA VAL A 135 -4.96 10.02 0.48
C VAL A 135 -4.66 9.01 -0.62
N ILE A 136 -3.50 9.15 -1.24
CA ILE A 136 -2.88 8.10 -2.06
C ILE A 136 -1.46 7.81 -1.58
N GLY A 137 -0.99 6.58 -1.76
CA GLY A 137 0.33 6.12 -1.34
C GLY A 137 1.06 5.24 -2.34
N ILE A 138 2.28 4.89 -1.95
CA ILE A 138 3.08 3.86 -2.59
C ILE A 138 3.34 2.78 -1.54
N HIS A 139 2.98 1.54 -1.85
CA HIS A 139 3.28 0.39 -1.01
C HIS A 139 4.48 -0.37 -1.57
N ILE A 140 5.45 -0.68 -0.70
CA ILE A 140 6.60 -1.52 -1.06
C ILE A 140 6.46 -2.85 -0.32
N HIS A 141 6.39 -3.93 -1.09
CA HIS A 141 6.32 -5.30 -0.60
C HIS A 141 7.69 -5.97 -0.72
N ILE A 142 8.15 -6.59 0.36
CA ILE A 142 9.38 -7.39 0.39
C ILE A 142 9.01 -8.83 0.66
N GLY A 143 9.28 -9.73 -0.29
CA GLY A 143 8.99 -11.15 -0.16
C GLY A 143 9.78 -11.80 0.97
N MET A 144 9.10 -12.61 1.78
CA MET A 144 9.67 -13.31 2.94
C MET A 144 9.60 -14.82 2.77
N LYS A 145 10.58 -15.51 3.35
CA LYS A 145 10.68 -16.97 3.29
C LYS A 145 9.59 -17.65 4.12
N ASP A 146 9.36 -17.14 5.33
CA ASP A 146 8.44 -17.65 6.34
C ASP A 146 8.10 -16.54 7.35
N ILE A 147 7.29 -16.88 8.36
CA ILE A 147 6.82 -15.94 9.37
C ILE A 147 7.96 -15.40 10.26
N GLU A 148 8.95 -16.22 10.60
CA GLU A 148 10.04 -15.80 11.49
C GLU A 148 10.91 -14.75 10.80
N HIS A 149 11.25 -14.98 9.53
CA HIS A 149 11.97 -13.99 8.73
C HIS A 149 11.15 -12.71 8.53
N ALA A 150 9.83 -12.83 8.35
CA ALA A 150 8.95 -11.67 8.23
C ALA A 150 8.88 -10.85 9.53
N ILE A 151 8.81 -11.50 10.69
CA ILE A 151 8.84 -10.84 12.00
C ILE A 151 10.18 -10.13 12.21
N CYS A 152 11.30 -10.80 11.89
CA CYS A 152 12.63 -10.21 11.99
C CYS A 152 12.75 -8.94 11.11
N ALA A 153 12.42 -9.05 9.83
CA ALA A 153 12.47 -7.92 8.89
C ALA A 153 11.51 -6.79 9.30
N HIS A 154 10.29 -7.14 9.74
CA HIS A 154 9.32 -6.19 10.27
C HIS A 154 9.91 -5.38 11.44
N ASN A 155 10.47 -6.06 12.44
CA ASN A 155 11.02 -5.41 13.62
C ASN A 155 12.23 -4.54 13.29
N ILE A 156 13.12 -4.97 12.37
CA ILE A 156 14.23 -4.14 11.89
C ILE A 156 13.69 -2.84 11.27
N LEU A 157 12.76 -2.94 10.33
CA LEU A 157 12.21 -1.78 9.64
C LEU A 157 11.40 -0.86 10.56
N ARG A 158 10.75 -1.43 11.58
CA ARG A 158 10.07 -0.67 12.63
C ARG A 158 11.03 0.30 13.35
N GLU A 159 12.26 -0.12 13.66
CA GLU A 159 13.24 0.78 14.31
C GLU A 159 13.61 1.98 13.42
N HIS A 160 13.43 1.84 12.10
CA HIS A 160 13.65 2.90 11.11
C HIS A 160 12.37 3.64 10.70
N LEU A 161 11.24 3.45 11.40
CA LEU A 161 9.95 4.00 10.97
C LEU A 161 9.98 5.52 10.76
N ALA A 162 10.62 6.28 11.64
CA ALA A 162 10.69 7.73 11.53
C ALA A 162 11.45 8.18 10.27
N GLU A 163 12.58 7.55 9.98
CA GLU A 163 13.38 7.79 8.77
C GLU A 163 12.56 7.44 7.51
N LEU A 164 11.88 6.28 7.51
CA LEU A 164 11.04 5.82 6.40
C LEU A 164 9.85 6.75 6.13
N CYS A 165 9.21 7.27 7.19
CA CYS A 165 8.16 8.28 7.04
C CYS A 165 8.72 9.57 6.43
N ALA A 166 9.88 10.05 6.91
CA ALA A 166 10.47 11.31 6.45
C ALA A 166 10.86 11.28 4.96
N ILE A 167 11.43 10.18 4.46
CA ILE A 167 11.83 10.08 3.04
C ILE A 167 10.65 9.91 2.09
N GLY A 168 9.50 9.50 2.62
CA GLY A 168 8.28 9.23 1.85
C GLY A 168 7.26 10.36 1.92
N ASP A 169 7.57 11.44 2.62
CA ASP A 169 6.66 12.55 2.85
C ASP A 169 6.88 13.66 1.82
N HIS A 170 5.91 13.88 0.95
CA HIS A 170 5.88 15.02 0.03
C HIS A 170 4.67 15.93 0.28
N SER A 171 4.05 15.82 1.46
CA SER A 171 2.91 16.64 1.88
C SER A 171 3.13 17.31 3.25
N SER A 172 4.38 17.39 3.70
CA SER A 172 4.74 17.98 4.99
C SER A 172 3.97 17.35 6.16
N GLY A 173 3.74 16.04 6.08
CA GLY A 173 3.07 15.23 7.08
C GLY A 173 1.55 15.15 6.94
N GLU A 174 0.91 15.95 6.08
CA GLU A 174 -0.55 16.04 5.99
C GLU A 174 -1.18 14.69 5.57
N ARG A 175 -0.56 13.94 4.63
CA ARG A 175 -1.06 12.63 4.21
C ARG A 175 -1.09 11.66 5.39
N LEU A 176 -0.01 11.68 6.18
CA LEU A 176 0.12 10.79 7.32
C LEU A 176 -0.88 11.17 8.42
N GLU A 177 -1.13 12.45 8.66
CA GLU A 177 -2.18 12.90 9.59
C GLU A 177 -3.58 12.45 9.16
N LEU A 178 -3.91 12.53 7.86
CA LEU A 178 -5.16 11.98 7.34
C LEU A 178 -5.24 10.46 7.50
N TYR A 179 -4.16 9.74 7.23
CA TYR A 179 -4.10 8.28 7.44
C TYR A 179 -4.37 7.91 8.90
N LYS A 180 -3.78 8.63 9.87
CA LYS A 180 -3.97 8.40 11.30
C LYS A 180 -5.42 8.56 11.77
N LYS A 181 -6.21 9.41 11.11
CA LYS A 181 -7.66 9.53 11.39
C LYS A 181 -8.41 8.24 11.09
N MET A 182 -8.05 7.54 10.01
CA MET A 182 -8.66 6.27 9.62
C MET A 182 -8.07 5.07 10.37
N ALA A 183 -6.75 5.10 10.63
CA ALA A 183 -6.01 4.02 11.26
C ALA A 183 -5.47 4.45 12.64
N PRO A 184 -6.28 4.42 13.71
CA PRO A 184 -5.82 4.82 15.05
C PRO A 184 -4.66 3.94 15.53
N ASN A 185 -4.68 2.65 15.17
CA ASN A 185 -3.59 1.70 15.41
C ASN A 185 -2.62 1.67 14.22
N TRP A 186 -2.11 2.81 13.75
CA TRP A 186 -1.21 2.87 12.58
C TRP A 186 0.24 2.46 12.90
N ARG A 187 0.68 2.55 14.16
CA ARG A 187 2.08 2.28 14.54
C ARG A 187 2.36 0.78 14.54
N PRO A 188 3.39 0.29 13.82
CA PRO A 188 3.80 -1.10 13.88
C PRO A 188 4.32 -1.48 15.29
N PRO A 189 3.73 -2.47 15.97
CA PRO A 189 4.22 -2.94 17.26
C PRO A 189 5.40 -3.91 17.10
N HIS A 190 6.23 -4.06 18.12
CA HIS A 190 7.28 -5.08 18.09
C HIS A 190 6.69 -6.48 18.29
N TYR A 191 7.04 -7.43 17.43
CA TYR A 191 6.62 -8.83 17.54
C TYR A 191 7.76 -9.71 18.02
N LYS A 192 7.64 -10.29 19.22
CA LYS A 192 8.66 -11.21 19.75
C LYS A 192 8.67 -12.55 19.02
N ASN A 193 7.49 -13.03 18.62
CA ASN A 193 7.24 -14.34 18.03
C ASN A 193 5.85 -14.38 17.36
N PRO A 194 5.49 -15.44 16.63
CA PRO A 194 4.18 -15.58 16.00
C PRO A 194 2.98 -15.49 16.95
N GLU A 195 3.11 -15.98 18.19
CA GLU A 195 2.06 -15.88 19.21
C GLU A 195 1.75 -14.42 19.53
N ARG A 196 2.78 -13.59 19.65
CA ARG A 196 2.59 -12.15 19.92
C ARG A 196 1.89 -11.46 18.75
N LEU A 197 2.22 -11.81 17.51
CA LEU A 197 1.51 -11.32 16.34
C LEU A 197 0.02 -11.70 16.38
N LEU A 198 -0.31 -12.95 16.68
CA LEU A 198 -1.71 -13.40 16.83
C LEU A 198 -2.45 -12.63 17.93
N GLN A 199 -1.81 -12.43 19.09
CA GLN A 199 -2.41 -11.65 20.19
C GLN A 199 -2.73 -10.22 19.75
N THR A 200 -1.80 -9.56 19.03
CA THR A 200 -2.06 -8.25 18.45
C THR A 200 -3.20 -8.29 17.43
N ALA A 201 -3.24 -9.31 16.56
CA ALA A 201 -4.29 -9.48 15.56
C ALA A 201 -5.68 -9.62 16.17
N LYS A 202 -5.79 -10.32 17.31
CA LYS A 202 -7.03 -10.39 18.09
C LYS A 202 -7.41 -9.04 18.67
N ALA A 203 -6.49 -8.40 19.39
CA ALA A 203 -6.73 -7.15 20.08
C ALA A 203 -7.13 -6.01 19.13
N GLN A 204 -6.62 -6.03 17.90
CA GLN A 204 -6.84 -4.99 16.90
C GLN A 204 -7.78 -5.41 15.75
N GLY A 205 -8.44 -6.57 15.85
CA GLY A 205 -9.51 -6.95 14.94
C GLY A 205 -9.09 -7.38 13.52
N PHE A 206 -7.86 -7.87 13.34
CA PHE A 206 -7.36 -8.38 12.05
C PHE A 206 -6.96 -9.86 12.06
N ARG A 207 -7.31 -10.61 13.12
CA ARG A 207 -7.06 -12.06 13.21
C ARG A 207 -7.61 -12.81 11.98
N ASP A 208 -8.88 -12.61 11.66
CA ASP A 208 -9.56 -13.39 10.62
C ASP A 208 -9.30 -12.86 9.21
N ASN A 209 -8.84 -11.61 9.11
CA ASN A 209 -8.49 -10.98 7.85
C ASN A 209 -7.31 -10.00 8.06
N PRO A 210 -6.07 -10.44 7.81
CA PRO A 210 -4.89 -9.59 7.98
C PRO A 210 -4.89 -8.33 7.09
N ARG A 211 -5.74 -8.27 6.05
CA ARG A 211 -5.93 -7.02 5.26
C ARG A 211 -6.55 -5.88 6.08
N ASN A 212 -7.15 -6.17 7.23
CA ASN A 212 -7.64 -5.18 8.19
C ASN A 212 -6.54 -4.66 9.13
N CYS A 213 -5.30 -5.13 8.99
CA CYS A 213 -4.14 -4.55 9.66
C CYS A 213 -3.74 -3.24 8.95
N TRP A 214 -3.92 -2.12 9.64
CA TRP A 214 -3.61 -0.78 9.14
C TRP A 214 -2.27 -0.22 9.66
N HIS A 215 -1.35 -1.09 10.12
CA HIS A 215 0.00 -0.65 10.46
C HIS A 215 0.74 -0.12 9.22
N LEU A 216 1.57 0.91 9.40
CA LEU A 216 2.42 1.44 8.33
C LEU A 216 3.49 0.44 7.85
N ILE A 217 3.88 -0.49 8.72
CA ILE A 217 4.69 -1.65 8.36
C ILE A 217 3.88 -2.86 8.83
N ARG A 218 3.58 -3.79 7.92
CA ARG A 218 2.78 -4.96 8.27
C ARG A 218 3.29 -6.22 7.58
N ILE A 219 3.01 -7.37 8.17
CA ILE A 219 3.14 -8.66 7.50
C ILE A 219 1.85 -8.87 6.71
N SER A 220 1.95 -8.94 5.38
CA SER A 220 0.80 -9.03 4.48
C SER A 220 0.44 -10.48 4.17
N ILE A 221 -0.81 -10.73 3.77
CA ILE A 221 -1.29 -12.05 3.34
C ILE A 221 -0.49 -12.65 2.17
N HIS A 222 0.28 -11.83 1.45
CA HIS A 222 1.11 -12.25 0.32
C HIS A 222 2.46 -12.84 0.77
N GLY A 223 2.67 -13.02 2.07
CA GLY A 223 3.94 -13.50 2.60
C GLY A 223 5.05 -12.45 2.47
N THR A 224 4.70 -11.17 2.63
CA THR A 224 5.63 -10.05 2.50
C THR A 224 5.65 -9.20 3.77
N VAL A 225 6.74 -8.47 3.99
CA VAL A 225 6.69 -7.24 4.81
C VAL A 225 6.34 -6.09 3.88
N GLU A 226 5.24 -5.40 4.17
CA GLU A 226 4.69 -4.31 3.37
C GLU A 226 4.87 -2.98 4.10
N LEU A 227 5.39 -1.98 3.39
CA LEU A 227 5.67 -0.63 3.87
C LEU A 227 4.70 0.35 3.19
N ARG A 228 3.93 1.10 3.98
CA ARG A 228 2.77 1.92 3.53
C ARG A 228 2.89 3.41 3.87
N MET A 229 4.03 3.83 4.44
CA MET A 229 4.26 5.21 4.85
C MET A 229 4.57 6.15 3.69
N PHE A 230 5.06 5.63 2.56
CA PHE A 230 5.43 6.44 1.41
C PHE A 230 4.19 7.05 0.76
N GLY A 231 4.17 8.35 0.61
CA GLY A 231 3.20 9.00 -0.25
C GLY A 231 3.56 8.86 -1.73
N SER A 232 2.67 9.37 -2.56
CA SER A 232 2.81 9.35 -4.01
C SER A 232 4.05 10.12 -4.48
N SER A 233 4.72 9.59 -5.51
CA SER A 233 5.88 10.23 -6.13
C SER A 233 5.74 10.29 -7.65
N VAL A 234 6.20 11.39 -8.24
CA VAL A 234 6.38 11.51 -9.70
C VAL A 234 7.69 10.89 -10.18
N SER A 235 8.61 10.57 -9.27
CA SER A 235 9.95 10.09 -9.59
C SER A 235 10.08 8.59 -9.36
N ASN A 236 10.13 7.82 -10.45
CA ASN A 236 10.38 6.38 -10.35
C ASN A 236 11.77 6.09 -9.74
N GLU A 237 12.75 6.95 -10.00
CA GLU A 237 14.10 6.91 -9.43
C GLU A 237 14.10 7.16 -7.92
N GLY A 238 13.19 8.02 -7.43
CA GLY A 238 12.92 8.20 -6.01
C GLY A 238 12.49 6.91 -5.36
N ILE A 239 11.51 6.21 -5.96
CA ILE A 239 11.04 4.89 -5.48
C ILE A 239 12.18 3.87 -5.45
N ILE A 240 13.02 3.83 -6.51
CA ILE A 240 14.20 2.96 -6.53
C ILE A 240 15.19 3.30 -5.39
N SER A 241 15.34 4.58 -5.04
CA SER A 241 16.21 5.01 -3.94
C SER A 241 15.68 4.55 -2.59
N TRP A 242 14.35 4.59 -2.36
CA TRP A 242 13.74 4.02 -1.16
C TRP A 242 14.02 2.51 -1.03
N ILE A 243 13.89 1.76 -2.12
CA ILE A 243 14.18 0.31 -2.13
C ILE A 243 15.65 0.04 -1.77
N LYS A 244 16.59 0.84 -2.27
CA LYS A 244 18.01 0.73 -1.91
C LYS A 244 18.23 0.96 -0.42
N LEU A 245 17.58 1.97 0.17
CA LEU A 245 17.67 2.27 1.59
C LEU A 245 17.12 1.12 2.44
N ILE A 246 15.93 0.63 2.10
CA ILE A 246 15.29 -0.52 2.78
C ILE A 246 16.21 -1.75 2.76
N ARG A 247 16.79 -2.08 1.60
CA ARG A 247 17.76 -3.19 1.50
C ARG A 247 18.99 -2.99 2.39
N LYS A 248 19.50 -1.75 2.49
CA LYS A 248 20.62 -1.42 3.36
C LYS A 248 20.26 -1.59 4.84
N MET A 249 19.06 -1.18 5.27
CA MET A 249 18.57 -1.34 6.64
C MET A 249 18.48 -2.83 7.03
N LEU A 250 17.94 -3.66 6.14
CA LEU A 250 17.83 -5.10 6.36
C LEU A 250 19.19 -5.81 6.37
N ALA A 251 20.13 -5.41 5.50
CA ALA A 251 21.45 -6.04 5.43
C ALA A 251 22.35 -5.74 6.64
N LYS A 252 22.25 -4.55 7.24
CA LYS A 252 23.06 -4.16 8.41
C LYS A 252 22.74 -4.96 9.67
N ASN A 253 21.52 -5.44 9.80
CA ASN A 253 21.02 -6.16 10.97
C ASN A 253 21.03 -7.70 10.78
N SER A 254 21.64 -8.19 9.70
CA SER A 254 21.81 -9.62 9.42
C SER A 254 23.20 -10.16 9.82
N LYS A 255 23.97 -9.39 10.60
CA LYS A 255 25.26 -9.76 11.21
C LYS A 255 25.10 -9.80 12.71
#